data_AF-A0A0P0AET0-F1
#
_entry.id   AF-A0A0P0AET0-F1
#
_cell.length_a   1.000
_cell.length_b   1.000
_cell.length_c   1.000
_cell.angle_alpha   90.00
_cell.angle_beta   90.00
_cell.angle_gamma   90.00
#
_symmetry.space_group_name_H-M   'P 1'
#
loop_
_entity.id
_entity.type
_entity.pdbx_description
1 polymer ?
#
loop_
_entity_poly.entity_id
_entity_poly.type
_entity_poly.pdbx_seq_one_letter_code
_entity_poly.pdbx_strand_id
1 'polypeptide(L)' 'MTLAERYNAETRRILPHMADSLAVDPTITSAGEIDEIVFRRSELLGGMAIAILAMIDQQD' A
#
# COMPACT_ATOMS: atom_id res chain seq x y z
N MET A 1 4.73 -14.42 -1.59
CA MET A 1 4.24 -13.09 -1.95
C MET A 1 4.73 -12.13 -0.87
N THR A 2 5.40 -11.04 -1.25
CA THR A 2 5.86 -10.02 -0.30
C THR A 2 4.67 -9.20 0.22
N LEU A 3 4.90 -8.42 1.28
CA LEU A 3 3.90 -7.47 1.77
C LEU A 3 3.53 -6.44 0.69
N ALA A 4 4.50 -5.92 -0.06
CA ALA A 4 4.26 -4.98 -1.14
C ALA A 4 3.44 -5.59 -2.30
N GLU A 5 3.67 -6.86 -2.65
CA GLU A 5 2.85 -7.55 -3.65
C GLU A 5 1.39 -7.68 -3.19
N ARG A 6 1.16 -8.06 -1.93
CA ARG A 6 -0.18 -8.09 -1.31
C ARG A 6 -0.83 -6.70 -1.33
N TYR A 7 -0.08 -5.69 -0.89
CA TYR A 7 -0.52 -4.31 -0.85
C TYR A 7 -0.90 -3.77 -2.24
N ASN A 8 -0.05 -3.98 -3.25
CA ASN A 8 -0.33 -3.56 -4.62
C ASN A 8 -1.55 -4.28 -5.22
N ALA A 9 -1.74 -5.56 -4.90
CA ALA A 9 -2.92 -6.32 -5.33
C ALA A 9 -4.21 -5.78 -4.70
N GLU A 10 -4.20 -5.56 -3.38
CA GLU A 10 -5.36 -5.00 -2.66
C GLU A 10 -5.67 -3.57 -3.10
N THR A 11 -4.64 -2.76 -3.35
CA THR A 11 -4.80 -1.42 -3.90
C THR A 11 -5.53 -1.45 -5.25
N ARG A 12 -5.12 -2.33 -6.18
CA ARG A 12 -5.81 -2.48 -7.48
C ARG A 12 -7.25 -2.97 -7.33
N ARG A 13 -7.53 -3.80 -6.32
CA ARG A 13 -8.85 -4.35 -6.05
C ARG A 13 -9.81 -3.30 -5.48
N ILE A 14 -9.35 -2.49 -4.53
CA ILE A 14 -10.21 -1.55 -3.77
C ILE A 14 -10.26 -0.17 -4.46
N LEU A 15 -9.12 0.31 -4.96
CA LEU A 15 -8.96 1.66 -5.52
C LEU A 15 -8.32 1.62 -6.91
N PRO A 16 -8.96 1.00 -7.93
CA PRO A 16 -8.36 0.78 -9.25
C PRO A 16 -7.90 2.07 -9.93
N HIS A 17 -8.61 3.19 -9.74
CA HIS A 17 -8.26 4.48 -10.32
C HIS A 17 -7.08 5.20 -9.63
N MET A 18 -6.69 4.75 -8.45
CA MET A 18 -5.59 5.31 -7.66
C MET A 18 -4.38 4.36 -7.58
N ALA A 19 -4.47 3.19 -8.22
CA ALA A 19 -3.51 2.11 -8.03
C ALA A 19 -2.09 2.51 -8.42
N ASP A 20 -1.93 3.27 -9.51
CA ASP A 20 -0.61 3.72 -9.96
C ASP A 20 0.01 4.74 -9.00
N SER A 21 -0.80 5.62 -8.41
CA SER A 21 -0.36 6.59 -7.41
C SER A 21 0.08 5.93 -6.10
N LEU A 22 -0.54 4.80 -5.77
CA LEU A 22 -0.30 4.03 -4.55
C LEU A 22 0.75 2.92 -4.73
N ALA A 23 1.10 2.55 -5.97
CA ALA A 23 1.99 1.43 -6.25
C ALA A 23 3.39 1.62 -5.66
N VAL A 24 3.91 0.57 -5.04
CA VAL A 24 5.27 0.51 -4.47
C VAL A 24 6.06 -0.63 -5.11
N ASP A 25 7.38 -0.63 -4.92
CA ASP A 25 8.25 -1.70 -5.42
C ASP A 25 7.84 -3.04 -4.78
N PRO A 26 7.57 -4.09 -5.58
CA PRO A 26 7.11 -5.39 -5.07
C PRO A 26 8.15 -6.11 -4.19
N THR A 27 9.42 -5.69 -4.19
CA THR A 27 10.46 -6.27 -3.34
C THR A 27 10.40 -5.78 -1.89
N ILE A 28 9.64 -4.72 -1.59
CA ILE A 28 9.51 -4.17 -0.24
C ILE A 28 8.74 -5.14 0.68
N THR A 29 9.31 -5.38 1.86
CA THR A 29 8.75 -6.31 2.86
C THR A 29 8.29 -5.62 4.15
N SER A 30 8.44 -4.30 4.26
CA SER A 30 8.15 -3.53 5.48
C SER A 30 6.94 -2.62 5.30
N ALA A 31 5.99 -2.68 6.24
CA ALA A 31 4.84 -1.77 6.26
C ALA A 31 5.27 -0.30 6.42
N GLY A 32 6.28 -0.04 7.26
CA GLY A 32 6.78 1.31 7.50
C GLY A 32 7.45 1.92 6.27
N GLU A 33 8.12 1.11 5.45
CA GLU A 33 8.73 1.58 4.20
C GLU A 33 7.67 1.90 3.15
N ILE A 34 6.60 1.10 3.07
CA ILE A 34 5.45 1.37 2.20
C ILE A 34 4.79 2.69 2.61
N ASP A 35 4.53 2.88 3.90
CA ASP A 35 3.94 4.12 4.43
C ASP A 35 4.81 5.34 4.11
N GLU A 36 6.12 5.30 4.42
CA GLU A 36 7.04 6.40 4.15
C GLU A 36 7.10 6.77 2.65
N ILE A 37 7.15 5.78 1.77
CA ILE A 37 7.16 6.02 0.32
C ILE A 37 5.89 6.72 -0.13
N VAL A 38 4.73 6.23 0.32
CA VAL A 38 3.45 6.74 -0.15
C VAL A 38 3.12 8.10 0.49
N PHE A 39 3.42 8.29 1.77
CA PHE A 39 3.25 9.55 2.48
C PHE A 39 4.09 10.67 1.85
N ARG A 40 5.32 10.37 1.41
CA ARG A 40 6.17 11.34 0.66
C ARG A 40 5.56 11.80 -0.66
N ARG A 41 4.66 11.01 -1.26
CA ARG A 41 3.94 11.41 -2.49
C ARG A 41 2.78 12.34 -2.16
N SER A 42 2.06 12.05 -1.08
CA SER A 42 0.95 12.87 -0.57
C SER A 42 0.47 12.32 0.77
N GLU A 43 0.15 13.21 1.72
CA GLU A 43 -0.48 12.83 2.99
C GLU A 43 -1.80 12.06 2.78
N LEU A 44 -2.58 12.44 1.77
CA LEU A 44 -3.82 11.73 1.40
C LEU A 44 -3.52 10.27 1.02
N LEU A 45 -2.48 10.06 0.21
CA LEU A 45 -2.07 8.72 -0.22
C LEU A 45 -1.51 7.92 0.95
N GLY A 46 -0.73 8.55 1.84
CA GLY A 46 -0.21 7.91 3.05
C GLY A 46 -1.32 7.39 3.95
N GLY A 47 -2.35 8.21 4.20
CA GLY A 47 -3.54 7.77 4.95
C GLY A 47 -4.26 6.58 4.32
N MET A 48 -4.35 6.53 2.99
CA MET A 48 -4.91 5.38 2.27
C MET A 48 -4.02 4.13 2.40
N ALA A 49 -2.70 4.30 2.29
CA ALA A 49 -1.77 3.19 2.42
C ALA A 49 -1.86 2.52 3.80
N ILE A 50 -1.91 3.31 4.86
CA ILE A 50 -2.10 2.82 6.24
C ILE A 50 -3.40 2.02 6.37
N ALA A 51 -4.51 2.52 5.82
CA ALA A 51 -5.78 1.81 5.87
C ALA A 51 -5.72 0.44 5.14
N ILE A 52 -5.10 0.39 3.97
CA ILE A 52 -4.92 -0.86 3.20
C ILE A 52 -4.02 -1.84 3.96
N LEU A 53 -2.92 -1.37 4.55
CA LEU A 53 -2.02 -2.20 5.36
C LEU A 53 -2.74 -2.78 6.57
N ALA A 54 -3.57 -2.00 7.27
CA ALA A 54 -4.38 -2.48 8.39
C ALA A 54 -5.43 -3.52 7.95
N MET A 55 -6.02 -3.37 6.76
CA MET A 55 -6.94 -4.38 6.22
C MET A 55 -6.23 -5.69 5.89
N ILE A 56 -5.00 -5.62 5.39
CA ILE A 56 -4.17 -6.80 5.09
C ILE A 56 -3.80 -7.53 6.39
N ASP A 57 -3.41 -6.78 7.43
CA ASP A 57 -3.06 -7.32 8.76
C ASP A 57 -4.23 -8.05 9.42
N GLN A 58 -5.47 -7.56 9.25
CA GLN A 58 -6.67 -8.23 9.77
C GLN A 58 -7.07 -9.53 9.02
N GLN A 59 -6.47 -9.80 7.85
CA GLN A 59 -6.75 -11.00 7.06
C GLN A 59 -5.78 -12.16 7.35
N ASP A 60 -4.71 -11.91 8.08
CA ASP A 60 -3.76 -12.93 8.59
C ASP A 60 -4.11 -13.35 10.03
#